data_AF-A0A1I0R6U0-F1
#
_entry.id   AF-A0A1I0R6U0-F1
#
_cell.length_a   1.000
_cell.length_b   1.000
_cell.length_c   1.000
_cell.angle_alpha   90.00
_cell.angle_beta   90.00
_cell.angle_gamma   90.00
#
_symmetry.space_group_name_H-M   'P 1'
#
loop_
_entity.id
_entity.type
_entity.pdbx_description
1 polymer ?
#
loop_
_entity_poly.entity_id
_entity_poly.type
_entity_poly.pdbx_seq_one_letter_code
_entity_poly.pdbx_strand_id
1 'polypeptide(L)'
;MKTHANKTPQNGSKANGHAIADTENRSEAIFQFVDNRPVNAMQRRLKQGNQPVQLLSSVVQRDVPNSAYKGDYAEEIEAYVDKLNQAVLKAWGWIIKTPTLGSLAKLNGYTQLWVEKIKDYGETKIDPGGLHTAFGYAVESLVSGPLLPTIGDNMKVIQQGARGSTRPDLVIQHNNVDIAWLDITASSSAGHIFTKAGAWDQSPSCAEITYPSIGTSDLLDMANTANDNPEAEIGGDMDLEEYLARKERADQELEEKMAQWKEILTDLLKPVKKIGGPFVPDDGPPRRKKTIQLLENHIGDSIPEKTAPHILAAAGLNSSVYGFRTGFPANASTGVSYLLDKPI
;
A
#
# COMPACT_ATOMS: atom_id res chain seq x y z
N MET A 1 -7.37 -74.11 45.96
CA MET A 1 -7.35 -72.66 46.27
C MET A 1 -5.98 -72.26 46.80
N LYS A 2 -5.15 -71.64 45.95
CA LYS A 2 -4.01 -70.75 46.27
C LYS A 2 -3.28 -70.49 44.95
N THR A 3 -3.48 -69.30 44.40
CA THR A 3 -2.83 -68.79 43.19
C THR A 3 -1.55 -68.05 43.59
N HIS A 4 -0.41 -68.43 43.01
CA HIS A 4 0.84 -67.66 43.09
C HIS A 4 1.00 -66.83 41.82
N ALA A 5 1.06 -65.50 42.00
CA ALA A 5 1.32 -64.52 40.96
C ALA A 5 2.83 -64.23 40.87
N ASN A 6 3.33 -64.17 39.63
CA ASN A 6 4.70 -63.85 39.27
C ASN A 6 4.97 -62.34 39.36
N LYS A 7 6.15 -61.98 39.86
CA LYS A 7 6.69 -60.61 39.91
C LYS A 7 7.43 -60.27 38.61
N THR A 8 7.25 -59.04 38.13
CA THR A 8 8.04 -58.41 37.06
C THR A 8 8.92 -57.30 37.66
N PRO A 9 10.16 -57.05 37.17
CA PRO A 9 11.08 -56.09 37.78
C PRO A 9 10.81 -54.64 37.36
N GLN A 10 11.03 -53.72 38.31
CA GLN A 10 11.08 -52.27 38.10
C GLN A 10 12.44 -51.86 37.52
N ASN A 11 12.43 -51.11 36.42
CA ASN A 11 13.59 -50.37 35.92
C ASN A 11 13.51 -48.91 36.38
N GLY A 12 14.55 -48.48 37.08
CA GLY A 12 14.76 -47.08 37.46
C GLY A 12 15.36 -46.27 36.32
N SER A 13 14.92 -45.03 36.19
CA SER A 13 15.54 -44.00 35.37
C SER A 13 15.76 -42.76 36.25
N LYS A 14 17.03 -42.38 36.35
CA LYS A 14 17.57 -41.28 37.16
C LYS A 14 17.18 -39.93 36.55
N ALA A 15 16.66 -39.02 37.37
CA ALA A 15 16.56 -37.60 37.07
C ALA A 15 17.85 -36.91 37.53
N ASN A 16 18.61 -36.36 36.57
CA ASN A 16 19.67 -35.41 36.86
C ASN A 16 19.11 -33.99 36.67
N GLY A 17 19.07 -33.23 37.75
CA GLY A 17 18.88 -31.79 37.70
C GLY A 17 20.14 -31.11 37.17
N HIS A 18 19.95 -30.03 36.40
CA HIS A 18 20.97 -29.03 36.18
C HIS A 18 20.37 -27.63 36.27
N ALA A 19 20.93 -26.93 37.25
CA ALA A 19 21.13 -25.51 37.46
C ALA A 19 20.45 -24.50 36.52
N ILE A 20 19.75 -23.61 37.23
CA ILE A 20 19.42 -22.23 36.91
C ILE A 20 20.71 -21.47 36.59
N ALA A 21 20.72 -20.77 35.45
CA ALA A 21 21.66 -19.69 35.17
C ALA A 21 20.85 -18.48 34.68
N ASP A 22 20.98 -17.41 35.45
CA ASP A 22 20.47 -16.07 35.17
C ASP A 22 20.85 -15.59 33.77
N THR A 23 19.86 -15.06 33.05
CA THR A 23 20.09 -14.06 32.01
C THR A 23 19.16 -12.89 32.27
N GLU A 24 19.74 -11.87 32.89
CA GLU A 24 19.21 -10.52 32.93
C GLU A 24 19.05 -9.95 31.51
N ASN A 25 18.11 -9.02 31.38
CA ASN A 25 18.09 -7.92 30.41
C ASN A 25 18.13 -8.29 28.92
N ARG A 26 16.94 -8.38 28.30
CA ARG A 26 16.66 -7.85 26.95
C ARG A 26 15.17 -7.98 26.61
N SER A 27 14.37 -7.03 27.06
CA SER A 27 13.03 -6.79 26.51
C SER A 27 12.69 -5.30 26.59
N GLU A 28 13.56 -4.48 26.02
CA GLU A 28 13.23 -3.15 25.51
C GLU A 28 13.87 -3.05 24.12
N ALA A 29 13.18 -2.38 23.19
CA ALA A 29 13.53 -2.15 21.79
C ALA A 29 13.04 -3.19 20.74
N ILE A 30 11.71 -3.27 20.54
CA ILE A 30 11.14 -3.46 19.20
C ILE A 30 9.89 -2.58 19.09
N PHE A 31 10.08 -1.28 18.88
CA PHE A 31 9.01 -0.38 18.39
C PHE A 31 9.58 0.91 17.82
N GLN A 32 10.52 0.83 16.88
CA GLN A 32 10.90 1.98 16.05
C GLN A 32 11.34 1.50 14.67
N PHE A 33 10.50 1.73 13.66
CA PHE A 33 10.88 2.18 12.32
C PHE A 33 9.59 2.58 11.60
N VAL A 34 9.02 3.72 12.01
CA VAL A 34 8.27 4.57 11.08
C VAL A 34 9.26 5.69 10.76
N ASP A 35 9.84 5.65 9.56
CA ASP A 35 10.79 6.66 9.08
C ASP A 35 10.01 7.97 8.85
N ASN A 36 9.76 8.69 9.95
CA ASN A 36 9.39 10.09 9.95
C ASN A 36 10.66 10.92 9.79
N ARG A 37 11.12 11.09 8.55
CA ARG A 37 12.04 12.19 8.22
C ARG A 37 11.29 13.29 7.45
N PRO A 38 11.52 14.57 7.79
CA PRO A 38 10.49 15.59 7.66
C PRO A 38 10.55 16.36 6.34
N VAL A 39 9.35 16.64 5.82
CA VAL A 39 9.00 17.59 4.74
C VAL A 39 9.42 19.06 5.06
N ASN A 40 10.02 19.30 6.23
CA ASN A 40 10.48 20.60 6.70
C ASN A 40 11.58 21.25 5.84
N ALA A 41 12.30 20.49 5.01
CA ALA A 41 13.30 21.05 4.09
C ALA A 41 12.67 21.80 2.90
N MET A 42 11.47 21.40 2.47
CA MET A 42 10.77 22.01 1.33
C MET A 42 9.98 23.25 1.74
N GLN A 43 9.36 23.22 2.94
CA GLN A 43 8.63 24.36 3.50
C GLN A 43 9.51 25.59 3.81
N ARG A 44 10.82 25.41 4.06
CA ARG A 44 11.74 26.55 4.23
C ARG A 44 12.06 27.29 2.92
N ARG A 45 11.94 26.63 1.77
CA ARG A 45 12.18 27.28 0.46
C ARG A 45 10.99 28.13 0.00
N LEU A 46 9.77 27.80 0.41
CA LEU A 46 8.55 28.52 -0.01
C LEU A 46 8.25 29.79 0.82
N LYS A 47 8.87 29.97 1.99
CA LYS A 47 8.69 31.19 2.81
C LYS A 47 9.64 32.34 2.46
N GLN A 48 10.53 32.16 1.47
CA GLN A 48 11.39 33.24 0.96
C GLN A 48 10.85 33.69 -0.39
N GLY A 49 10.43 34.97 -0.45
CA GLY A 49 9.48 35.49 -1.43
C GLY A 49 9.90 35.48 -2.90
N ASN A 50 8.86 35.56 -3.74
CA ASN A 50 8.83 36.11 -5.10
C ASN A 50 10.08 35.87 -5.97
N GLN A 51 10.23 34.65 -6.45
CA GLN A 51 10.81 34.42 -7.77
C GLN A 51 9.82 33.59 -8.59
N PRO A 52 9.56 33.96 -9.86
CA PRO A 52 8.80 33.11 -10.76
C PRO A 52 9.54 31.79 -10.87
N VAL A 53 8.85 30.70 -10.53
CA VAL A 53 9.34 29.34 -10.77
C VAL A 53 9.57 29.23 -12.27
N GLN A 54 10.82 29.28 -12.71
CA GLN A 54 11.20 28.73 -14.00
C GLN A 54 10.91 27.23 -13.90
N LEU A 55 9.71 26.86 -14.36
CA LEU A 55 9.35 25.49 -14.69
C LEU A 55 10.39 25.01 -15.70
N LEU A 56 11.37 24.27 -15.20
CA LEU A 56 12.40 23.64 -15.99
C LEU A 56 11.72 22.65 -16.92
N SER A 57 11.69 23.03 -18.19
CA SER A 57 11.23 22.27 -19.34
C SER A 57 12.15 21.08 -19.67
N SER A 58 12.55 20.29 -18.68
CA SER A 58 13.15 18.98 -18.93
C SER A 58 12.05 17.94 -18.72
N VAL A 59 11.46 17.52 -19.84
CA VAL A 59 10.71 16.27 -19.95
C VAL A 59 11.46 15.23 -19.13
N VAL A 60 10.86 14.81 -18.01
CA VAL A 60 11.46 13.87 -17.07
C VAL A 60 11.41 12.48 -17.73
N GLN A 61 12.35 12.21 -18.62
CA GLN A 61 12.82 10.85 -18.86
C GLN A 61 13.55 10.47 -17.56
N ARG A 62 12.83 9.82 -16.63
CA ARG A 62 13.47 9.24 -15.45
C ARG A 62 14.40 8.14 -15.95
N ASP A 63 15.68 8.23 -15.62
CA ASP A 63 16.52 7.03 -15.53
C ASP A 63 15.73 5.96 -14.77
N VAL A 64 15.70 4.74 -15.29
CA VAL A 64 15.22 3.59 -14.52
C VAL A 64 16.25 3.40 -13.40
N PRO A 65 15.99 3.82 -12.15
CA PRO A 65 17.04 4.00 -11.14
C PRO A 65 17.69 2.68 -10.70
N ASN A 66 17.09 1.58 -11.16
CA ASN A 66 17.12 0.25 -10.63
C ASN A 66 17.29 -0.72 -11.81
N SER A 67 18.32 -0.47 -12.63
CA SER A 67 18.68 -1.32 -13.76
C SER A 67 20.13 -1.76 -13.70
N ALA A 68 20.37 -2.96 -14.21
CA ALA A 68 21.70 -3.47 -14.50
C ALA A 68 21.64 -4.16 -15.85
N TYR A 69 22.15 -3.50 -16.89
CA TYR A 69 22.21 -4.06 -18.25
C TYR A 69 23.63 -4.60 -18.50
N LYS A 70 23.74 -5.85 -18.97
CA LYS A 70 25.02 -6.48 -19.28
C LYS A 70 24.91 -7.34 -20.54
N GLY A 71 26.05 -7.46 -21.24
CA GLY A 71 26.22 -8.36 -22.38
C GLY A 71 25.81 -7.74 -23.72
N ASP A 72 25.73 -8.60 -24.74
CA ASP A 72 25.61 -8.20 -26.15
C ASP A 72 24.25 -7.59 -26.53
N TYR A 73 23.27 -7.58 -25.62
CA TYR A 73 21.89 -7.12 -25.87
C TYR A 73 21.50 -5.90 -25.03
N ALA A 74 22.46 -5.23 -24.40
CA ALA A 74 22.18 -4.17 -23.43
C ALA A 74 21.36 -3.02 -24.04
N GLU A 75 21.71 -2.58 -25.26
CA GLU A 75 21.02 -1.48 -25.96
C GLU A 75 19.57 -1.85 -26.33
N GLU A 76 19.34 -3.07 -26.81
CA GLU A 76 17.98 -3.55 -27.14
C GLU A 76 17.11 -3.71 -25.89
N ILE A 77 17.71 -4.18 -24.78
CA ILE A 77 17.02 -4.31 -23.50
C ILE A 77 16.66 -2.92 -22.96
N GLU A 78 17.58 -1.96 -22.99
CA GLU A 78 17.33 -0.58 -22.56
C GLU A 78 16.22 0.07 -23.39
N ALA A 79 16.30 -0.03 -24.73
CA ALA A 79 15.26 0.49 -25.61
C ALA A 79 13.90 -0.19 -25.40
N TYR A 80 13.88 -1.48 -25.04
CA TYR A 80 12.65 -2.17 -24.67
C TYR A 80 12.10 -1.68 -23.31
N VAL A 81 12.97 -1.47 -22.33
CA VAL A 81 12.60 -0.96 -21.01
C VAL A 81 11.98 0.43 -21.12
N ASP A 82 12.48 1.31 -21.99
CA ASP A 82 11.86 2.61 -22.25
C ASP A 82 10.43 2.49 -22.77
N LYS A 83 10.19 1.61 -23.75
CA LYS A 83 8.85 1.33 -24.27
C LYS A 83 7.95 0.73 -23.19
N LEU A 84 8.48 -0.16 -22.38
CA LEU A 84 7.75 -0.78 -21.27
C LEU A 84 7.38 0.26 -20.21
N ASN A 85 8.28 1.19 -19.89
CA ASN A 85 8.01 2.29 -18.98
C ASN A 85 6.87 3.18 -19.49
N GLN A 86 6.86 3.50 -20.79
CA GLN A 86 5.74 4.22 -21.40
C GLN A 86 4.42 3.43 -21.31
N ALA A 87 4.46 2.11 -21.56
CA ALA A 87 3.29 1.25 -21.42
C ALA A 87 2.77 1.19 -19.97
N VAL A 88 3.67 1.12 -18.99
CA VAL A 88 3.36 1.14 -17.55
C VAL A 88 2.70 2.46 -17.16
N LEU A 89 3.26 3.60 -17.56
CA LEU A 89 2.69 4.92 -17.27
C LEU A 89 1.33 5.11 -17.95
N LYS A 90 1.17 4.60 -19.18
CA LYS A 90 -0.11 4.62 -19.90
C LYS A 90 -1.16 3.77 -19.20
N ALA A 91 -0.81 2.55 -18.77
CA ALA A 91 -1.69 1.67 -18.01
C ALA A 91 -2.12 2.34 -16.70
N TRP A 92 -1.15 2.81 -15.92
CA TRP A 92 -1.36 3.49 -14.66
C TRP A 92 -2.29 4.70 -14.81
N GLY A 93 -2.00 5.61 -15.74
CA GLY A 93 -2.81 6.80 -15.96
C GLY A 93 -4.22 6.48 -16.46
N TRP A 94 -4.35 5.46 -17.31
CA TRP A 94 -5.67 5.03 -17.77
C TRP A 94 -6.53 4.45 -16.64
N ILE A 95 -5.96 3.68 -15.71
CA ILE A 95 -6.71 3.18 -14.54
C ILE A 95 -7.16 4.35 -13.65
N ILE A 96 -6.30 5.34 -13.41
CA ILE A 96 -6.68 6.55 -12.65
C ILE A 96 -7.87 7.27 -13.30
N LYS A 97 -7.87 7.40 -14.64
CA LYS A 97 -8.92 8.09 -15.38
C LYS A 97 -10.20 7.26 -15.55
N THR A 98 -10.05 5.95 -15.66
CA THR A 98 -11.12 5.00 -15.98
C THR A 98 -11.03 3.80 -15.04
N PRO A 99 -11.33 3.97 -13.74
CA PRO A 99 -11.04 2.94 -12.74
C PRO A 99 -11.92 1.70 -12.87
N THR A 100 -13.04 1.77 -13.59
CA THR A 100 -13.86 0.60 -13.94
C THR A 100 -13.35 -0.20 -15.14
N LEU A 101 -12.27 0.26 -15.79
CA LEU A 101 -11.58 -0.39 -16.91
C LEU A 101 -12.44 -0.68 -18.16
N GLY A 102 -13.70 -0.25 -18.19
CA GLY A 102 -14.61 -0.46 -19.32
C GLY A 102 -14.63 -1.90 -19.85
N SER A 103 -14.34 -2.05 -21.14
CA SER A 103 -14.27 -3.36 -21.82
C SER A 103 -13.18 -4.29 -21.28
N LEU A 104 -12.15 -3.76 -20.62
CA LEU A 104 -11.05 -4.52 -20.03
C LEU A 104 -11.29 -4.94 -18.59
N ALA A 105 -12.42 -4.57 -17.99
CA ALA A 105 -12.81 -5.02 -16.66
C ALA A 105 -12.76 -6.56 -16.52
N LYS A 106 -12.91 -7.28 -17.63
CA LYS A 106 -12.90 -8.75 -17.69
C LYS A 106 -11.67 -9.33 -18.39
N LEU A 107 -10.61 -8.55 -18.59
CA LEU A 107 -9.39 -9.01 -19.25
C LEU A 107 -8.82 -10.28 -18.58
N ASN A 108 -8.80 -10.31 -17.25
CA ASN A 108 -8.40 -11.46 -16.43
C ASN A 108 -8.96 -11.34 -15.00
N GLY A 109 -8.63 -12.28 -14.11
CA GLY A 109 -9.08 -12.24 -12.72
C GLY A 109 -8.59 -11.03 -11.90
N TYR A 110 -7.44 -10.45 -12.27
CA TYR A 110 -6.86 -9.30 -11.54
C TYR A 110 -7.56 -7.98 -11.87
N THR A 111 -7.85 -7.75 -13.15
CA THR A 111 -8.66 -6.60 -13.59
C THR A 111 -10.08 -6.67 -13.02
N GLN A 112 -10.69 -7.86 -12.96
CA GLN A 112 -11.98 -8.06 -12.32
C GLN A 112 -11.93 -7.73 -10.82
N LEU A 113 -10.93 -8.24 -10.10
CA LEU A 113 -10.73 -7.98 -8.67
C LEU A 113 -10.55 -6.49 -8.37
N TRP A 114 -9.78 -5.77 -9.19
CA TRP A 114 -9.63 -4.33 -9.06
C TRP A 114 -10.98 -3.61 -9.19
N VAL A 115 -11.74 -3.90 -10.25
CA VAL A 115 -13.04 -3.26 -10.50
C VAL A 115 -14.05 -3.56 -9.39
N GLU A 116 -14.06 -4.79 -8.86
CA GLU A 116 -14.89 -5.16 -7.72
C GLU A 116 -14.53 -4.32 -6.48
N LYS A 117 -13.23 -4.25 -6.14
CA LYS A 117 -12.76 -3.53 -4.96
C LYS A 117 -12.97 -2.03 -5.04
N ILE A 118 -12.73 -1.39 -6.19
CA ILE A 118 -12.91 0.06 -6.31
C ILE A 118 -14.39 0.46 -6.25
N LYS A 119 -15.30 -0.41 -6.74
CA LYS A 119 -16.75 -0.22 -6.59
C LYS A 119 -17.20 -0.39 -5.14
N ASP A 120 -16.79 -1.47 -4.48
CA ASP A 120 -17.08 -1.70 -3.06
C ASP A 120 -16.55 -0.55 -2.18
N TYR A 121 -15.34 -0.06 -2.48
CA TYR A 121 -14.79 1.11 -1.82
C TYR A 121 -15.61 2.38 -2.10
N GLY A 122 -16.10 2.58 -3.32
CA GLY A 122 -16.95 3.72 -3.66
C GLY A 122 -18.31 3.70 -2.96
N GLU A 123 -18.90 2.52 -2.78
CA GLU A 123 -20.19 2.33 -2.10
C GLU A 123 -20.07 2.44 -0.58
N THR A 124 -19.04 1.83 0.01
CA THR A 124 -18.91 1.72 1.47
C THR A 124 -18.05 2.82 2.08
N LYS A 125 -17.18 3.44 1.29
CA LYS A 125 -16.09 4.33 1.73
C LYS A 125 -15.16 3.69 2.78
N ILE A 126 -15.16 2.36 2.84
CA ILE A 126 -14.31 1.57 3.74
C ILE A 126 -13.32 0.82 2.86
N ASP A 127 -12.02 1.05 3.08
CA ASP A 127 -10.97 0.29 2.39
C ASP A 127 -11.12 -1.21 2.73
N PRO A 128 -11.48 -2.09 1.75
CA PRO A 128 -11.65 -3.51 1.97
C PRO A 128 -10.31 -4.24 2.19
N GLY A 129 -9.20 -3.50 2.18
CA GLY A 129 -7.84 -4.03 2.21
C GLY A 129 -7.40 -4.49 0.82
N GLY A 130 -6.10 -4.29 0.54
CA GLY A 130 -5.48 -4.77 -0.71
C GLY A 130 -5.89 -3.98 -1.95
N LEU A 131 -6.49 -2.79 -1.84
CA LEU A 131 -6.76 -1.89 -2.97
C LEU A 131 -5.48 -1.56 -3.75
N HIS A 132 -4.41 -1.17 -3.05
CA HIS A 132 -3.11 -0.88 -3.66
C HIS A 132 -2.53 -2.09 -4.41
N THR A 133 -2.67 -3.29 -3.84
CA THR A 133 -2.21 -4.53 -4.46
C THR A 133 -3.04 -4.87 -5.70
N ALA A 134 -4.36 -4.77 -5.62
CA ALA A 134 -5.25 -5.01 -6.76
C ALA A 134 -5.01 -4.01 -7.89
N PHE A 135 -4.74 -2.74 -7.55
CA PHE A 135 -4.34 -1.72 -8.51
C PHE A 135 -3.05 -2.10 -9.24
N GLY A 136 -2.02 -2.53 -8.50
CA GLY A 136 -0.77 -3.00 -9.10
C GLY A 136 -0.98 -4.16 -10.06
N TYR A 137 -1.77 -5.16 -9.67
CA TYR A 137 -2.11 -6.28 -10.56
C TYR A 137 -2.91 -5.84 -11.79
N ALA A 138 -3.74 -4.81 -11.68
CA ALA A 138 -4.43 -4.25 -12.84
C ALA A 138 -3.44 -3.55 -13.79
N VAL A 139 -2.49 -2.76 -13.28
CA VAL A 139 -1.41 -2.17 -14.09
C VAL A 139 -0.64 -3.26 -14.83
N GLU A 140 -0.15 -4.27 -14.11
CA GLU A 140 0.58 -5.42 -14.68
C GLU A 140 -0.23 -6.14 -15.75
N SER A 141 -1.53 -6.34 -15.53
CA SER A 141 -2.43 -7.02 -16.47
C SER A 141 -2.58 -6.25 -17.78
N LEU A 142 -2.66 -4.92 -17.73
CA LEU A 142 -2.75 -4.10 -18.93
C LEU A 142 -1.43 -4.09 -19.70
N VAL A 143 -0.31 -3.99 -18.98
CA VAL A 143 1.03 -3.96 -19.56
C VAL A 143 1.44 -5.31 -20.15
N SER A 144 1.06 -6.41 -19.52
CA SER A 144 1.34 -7.76 -20.03
C SER A 144 0.36 -8.20 -21.13
N GLY A 145 -0.78 -7.54 -21.28
CA GLY A 145 -1.78 -7.85 -22.31
C GLY A 145 -1.83 -6.79 -23.41
N PRO A 146 -2.86 -5.93 -23.41
CA PRO A 146 -3.13 -4.99 -24.52
C PRO A 146 -2.05 -3.93 -24.76
N LEU A 147 -1.18 -3.65 -23.78
CA LEU A 147 -0.13 -2.64 -23.88
C LEU A 147 1.28 -3.23 -23.98
N LEU A 148 1.42 -4.54 -24.15
CA LEU A 148 2.74 -5.19 -24.21
C LEU A 148 3.51 -4.68 -25.43
N PRO A 149 4.64 -3.97 -25.24
CA PRO A 149 5.42 -3.49 -26.37
C PRO A 149 6.09 -4.66 -27.10
N THR A 150 6.34 -4.47 -28.39
CA THR A 150 7.13 -5.41 -29.19
C THR A 150 8.61 -5.28 -28.87
N ILE A 151 9.31 -6.41 -28.96
CA ILE A 151 10.76 -6.49 -28.87
C ILE A 151 11.34 -6.89 -30.23
N GLY A 152 12.64 -6.64 -30.45
CA GLY A 152 13.31 -6.91 -31.72
C GLY A 152 13.25 -8.36 -32.20
N ASP A 153 13.65 -8.57 -33.45
CA ASP A 153 13.62 -9.88 -34.11
C ASP A 153 14.43 -10.92 -33.33
N ASN A 154 13.94 -12.17 -33.28
CA ASN A 154 14.50 -13.30 -32.54
C ASN A 154 14.48 -13.19 -31.00
N MET A 155 13.91 -12.11 -30.46
CA MET A 155 13.60 -12.00 -29.04
C MET A 155 12.11 -12.27 -28.78
N LYS A 156 11.80 -12.77 -27.57
CA LYS A 156 10.43 -12.94 -27.12
C LYS A 156 10.31 -12.55 -25.65
N VAL A 157 9.11 -12.10 -25.27
CA VAL A 157 8.79 -11.73 -23.90
C VAL A 157 7.91 -12.81 -23.31
N ILE A 158 8.32 -13.36 -22.16
CA ILE A 158 7.59 -14.36 -21.39
C ILE A 158 7.01 -13.69 -20.15
N GLN A 159 5.72 -13.91 -19.90
CA GLN A 159 5.02 -13.34 -18.75
C GLN A 159 5.08 -14.31 -17.56
N GLN A 160 5.27 -13.78 -16.35
CA GLN A 160 5.19 -14.49 -15.07
C GLN A 160 6.02 -15.79 -15.01
N GLY A 161 7.21 -15.79 -15.61
CA GLY A 161 8.07 -16.96 -15.69
C GLY A 161 8.87 -17.18 -14.40
N ALA A 162 8.58 -18.24 -13.64
CA ALA A 162 9.37 -18.57 -12.45
C ALA A 162 10.85 -18.87 -12.81
N ARG A 163 11.77 -18.31 -12.02
CA ARG A 163 13.22 -18.52 -12.10
C ARG A 163 13.80 -18.69 -10.69
N GLY A 164 14.00 -19.94 -10.31
CA GLY A 164 14.39 -20.28 -8.94
C GLY A 164 13.32 -19.85 -7.93
N SER A 165 13.71 -19.07 -6.92
CA SER A 165 12.82 -18.51 -5.90
C SER A 165 12.17 -17.18 -6.29
N THR A 166 12.44 -16.70 -7.50
CA THR A 166 11.97 -15.41 -8.00
C THR A 166 10.95 -15.60 -9.13
N ARG A 167 10.01 -14.66 -9.26
CA ARG A 167 9.05 -14.61 -10.36
C ARG A 167 9.04 -13.19 -10.95
N PRO A 168 9.89 -12.89 -11.94
CA PRO A 168 9.80 -11.64 -12.68
C PRO A 168 8.45 -11.54 -13.39
N ASP A 169 7.95 -10.32 -13.54
CA ASP A 169 6.72 -10.07 -14.29
C ASP A 169 6.92 -10.36 -15.76
N LEU A 170 8.07 -9.95 -16.31
CA LEU A 170 8.47 -10.20 -17.69
C LEU A 170 9.90 -10.74 -17.76
N VAL A 171 10.09 -11.70 -18.66
CA VAL A 171 11.41 -12.26 -18.97
C VAL A 171 11.65 -12.11 -20.47
N ILE A 172 12.75 -11.45 -20.84
CA ILE A 172 13.19 -11.36 -22.22
C ILE A 172 14.06 -12.57 -22.53
N GLN A 173 13.75 -13.28 -23.61
CA GLN A 173 14.55 -14.38 -24.12
C GLN A 173 15.04 -14.10 -25.54
N HIS A 174 16.29 -14.48 -25.82
CA HIS A 174 16.84 -14.60 -27.17
C HIS A 174 17.28 -16.06 -27.37
N ASN A 175 16.80 -16.71 -28.44
CA ASN A 175 17.07 -18.13 -28.71
C ASN A 175 16.81 -19.07 -27.49
N ASN A 176 15.72 -18.81 -26.76
CA ASN A 176 15.31 -19.51 -25.52
C ASN A 176 16.26 -19.36 -24.32
N VAL A 177 17.23 -18.46 -24.40
CA VAL A 177 18.08 -18.08 -23.27
C VAL A 177 17.55 -16.77 -22.69
N ASP A 178 17.38 -16.72 -21.37
CA ASP A 178 17.02 -15.49 -20.67
C ASP A 178 18.14 -14.45 -20.82
N ILE A 179 17.80 -13.24 -21.22
CA ILE A 179 18.73 -12.12 -21.35
C ILE A 179 18.37 -10.94 -20.44
N ALA A 180 17.11 -10.83 -20.00
CA ALA A 180 16.71 -9.86 -18.99
C ALA A 180 15.49 -10.31 -18.18
N TRP A 181 15.44 -9.92 -16.90
CA TRP A 181 14.28 -10.07 -16.02
C TRP A 181 13.78 -8.69 -15.58
N LEU A 182 12.49 -8.44 -15.77
CA LEU A 182 11.87 -7.14 -15.51
C LEU A 182 10.73 -7.29 -14.51
N ASP A 183 10.61 -6.32 -13.61
CA ASP A 183 9.56 -6.23 -12.59
C ASP A 183 8.85 -4.87 -12.71
N ILE A 184 7.55 -4.84 -12.47
CA ILE A 184 6.73 -3.64 -12.51
C ILE A 184 6.22 -3.37 -11.09
N THR A 185 6.59 -2.24 -10.52
CA THR A 185 6.29 -1.93 -9.11
C THR A 185 5.79 -0.51 -8.90
N ALA A 186 5.10 -0.29 -7.79
CA ALA A 186 4.78 1.06 -7.36
C ALA A 186 6.06 1.76 -6.83
N SER A 187 6.18 3.07 -7.01
CA SER A 187 7.39 3.84 -6.66
C SER A 187 7.76 3.75 -5.16
N SER A 188 6.78 3.63 -4.27
CA SER A 188 7.00 3.43 -2.82
C SER A 188 7.51 2.03 -2.47
N SER A 189 7.48 1.11 -3.43
CA SER A 189 7.93 -0.27 -3.35
C SER A 189 9.15 -0.53 -4.23
N ALA A 190 9.80 0.53 -4.73
CA ALA A 190 11.00 0.43 -5.53
C ALA A 190 12.19 -0.08 -4.69
N GLY A 191 13.13 -0.75 -5.34
CA GLY A 191 14.31 -1.37 -4.75
C GLY A 191 14.03 -2.76 -4.17
N HIS A 192 12.81 -3.29 -4.29
CA HIS A 192 12.45 -4.55 -3.67
C HIS A 192 13.07 -5.75 -4.40
N ILE A 193 13.33 -5.67 -5.70
CA ILE A 193 13.98 -6.77 -6.42
C ILE A 193 15.46 -6.95 -6.03
N PHE A 194 16.13 -5.87 -5.60
CA PHE A 194 17.54 -5.90 -5.17
C PHE A 194 17.71 -6.29 -3.70
N THR A 195 16.66 -6.13 -2.90
CA THR A 195 16.68 -6.40 -1.46
C THR A 195 16.03 -7.73 -1.09
N LYS A 196 15.13 -8.26 -1.93
CA LYS A 196 14.56 -9.60 -1.75
C LYS A 196 15.63 -10.67 -1.96
N ALA A 197 15.71 -11.61 -1.01
CA ALA A 197 16.40 -12.87 -1.23
C ALA A 197 15.78 -13.58 -2.45
N GLY A 198 16.59 -13.93 -3.44
CA GLY A 198 16.10 -14.38 -4.72
C GLY A 198 17.22 -14.73 -5.69
N ALA A 199 16.84 -15.14 -6.90
CA ALA A 199 17.77 -15.41 -8.00
C ALA A 199 18.04 -14.17 -8.87
N TRP A 200 17.58 -12.98 -8.46
CA TRP A 200 17.71 -11.74 -9.26
C TRP A 200 19.16 -11.40 -9.62
N ASP A 201 20.11 -11.78 -8.77
CA ASP A 201 21.55 -11.67 -9.00
C ASP A 201 22.08 -12.60 -10.10
N GLN A 202 21.32 -13.64 -10.45
CA GLN A 202 21.62 -14.58 -11.54
C GLN A 202 21.14 -14.07 -12.90
N SER A 203 20.33 -13.01 -12.94
CA SER A 203 19.85 -12.45 -14.19
C SER A 203 21.00 -11.78 -14.95
N PRO A 204 21.16 -12.02 -16.27
CA PRO A 204 22.16 -11.31 -17.07
C PRO A 204 21.94 -9.80 -17.06
N SER A 205 20.68 -9.40 -17.20
CA SER A 205 20.23 -8.02 -17.01
C SER A 205 18.96 -7.95 -16.17
N CYS A 206 18.76 -6.92 -15.36
CA CYS A 206 17.50 -6.71 -14.65
C CYS A 206 17.07 -5.25 -14.66
N ALA A 207 15.76 -5.01 -14.57
CA ALA A 207 15.21 -3.68 -14.37
C ALA A 207 13.92 -3.71 -13.55
N GLU A 208 13.72 -2.69 -12.73
CA GLU A 208 12.49 -2.44 -12.00
C GLU A 208 11.82 -1.18 -12.56
N ILE A 209 10.71 -1.37 -13.27
CA ILE A 209 9.94 -0.30 -13.90
C ILE A 209 8.92 0.20 -12.87
N THR A 210 9.02 1.48 -12.52
CA THR A 210 8.19 2.05 -11.44
C THR A 210 7.09 2.96 -11.96
N TYR A 211 5.89 2.88 -11.38
CA TYR A 211 4.81 3.87 -11.56
C TYR A 211 4.50 4.63 -10.26
N PRO A 212 3.87 5.82 -10.31
CA PRO A 212 3.51 6.56 -9.10
C PRO A 212 2.60 5.74 -8.17
N SER A 213 2.98 5.62 -6.89
CA SER A 213 2.11 5.00 -5.89
C SER A 213 0.82 5.80 -5.71
N ILE A 214 -0.31 5.09 -5.62
CA ILE A 214 -1.61 5.70 -5.30
C ILE A 214 -1.80 5.83 -3.78
N GLY A 215 -2.47 6.90 -3.35
CA GLY A 215 -2.84 7.17 -1.97
C GLY A 215 -4.36 7.17 -1.75
N THR A 216 -4.79 7.54 -0.55
CA THR A 216 -6.23 7.62 -0.20
C THR A 216 -6.96 8.67 -1.05
N SER A 217 -6.33 9.79 -1.35
CA SER A 217 -6.85 10.84 -2.24
C SER A 217 -7.14 10.30 -3.65
N ASP A 218 -6.19 9.58 -4.24
CA ASP A 218 -6.36 8.92 -5.55
C ASP A 218 -7.50 7.90 -5.55
N LEU A 219 -7.57 7.07 -4.50
CA LEU A 219 -8.62 6.07 -4.35
C LEU A 219 -10.01 6.71 -4.26
N LEU A 220 -10.13 7.83 -3.55
CA LEU A 220 -11.40 8.55 -3.45
C LEU A 220 -11.79 9.19 -4.79
N ASP A 221 -10.85 9.84 -5.48
CA ASP A 221 -11.06 10.42 -6.82
C ASP A 221 -11.53 9.34 -7.81
N MET A 222 -10.83 8.20 -7.84
CA MET A 222 -11.20 7.06 -8.66
C MET A 222 -12.57 6.49 -8.30
N ALA A 223 -12.87 6.35 -7.00
CA ALA A 223 -14.15 5.81 -6.57
C ALA A 223 -15.34 6.71 -6.94
N ASN A 224 -15.13 8.03 -6.92
CA ASN A 224 -16.15 9.00 -7.31
C ASN A 224 -16.36 9.05 -8.83
N THR A 225 -15.29 8.86 -9.62
CA THR A 225 -15.31 8.88 -11.09
C THR A 225 -15.58 7.52 -11.74
N ALA A 226 -15.66 6.44 -10.96
CA ALA A 226 -15.84 5.07 -11.44
C ALA A 226 -17.05 4.87 -12.36
N ASN A 227 -18.10 5.68 -12.19
CA ASN A 227 -19.32 5.60 -13.00
C ASN A 227 -19.32 6.52 -14.22
N ASP A 228 -18.34 7.42 -14.36
CA ASP A 228 -18.45 8.55 -15.27
C ASP A 228 -18.01 8.25 -16.70
N ASN A 229 -17.31 7.13 -16.97
CA ASN A 229 -16.81 6.87 -18.32
C ASN A 229 -16.49 5.40 -18.66
N PRO A 230 -17.50 4.53 -18.88
CA PRO A 230 -17.28 3.10 -19.14
C PRO A 230 -16.69 2.77 -20.53
N GLU A 231 -16.61 3.73 -21.47
CA GLU A 231 -16.24 3.49 -22.87
C GLU A 231 -14.90 4.14 -23.29
N ALA A 232 -14.12 4.68 -22.36
CA ALA A 232 -12.85 5.32 -22.68
C ALA A 232 -11.83 4.31 -23.23
N GLU A 233 -11.43 4.47 -24.49
CA GLU A 233 -10.35 3.68 -25.10
C GLU A 233 -9.02 3.87 -24.36
N ILE A 234 -8.17 2.83 -24.36
CA ILE A 234 -6.81 2.89 -23.80
C ILE A 234 -5.92 3.77 -24.69
N GLY A 235 -5.93 5.08 -24.48
CA GLY A 235 -5.25 5.95 -25.43
C GLY A 235 -5.09 7.41 -25.08
N GLY A 236 -5.59 7.85 -23.92
CA GLY A 236 -5.33 9.21 -23.47
C GLY A 236 -3.90 9.32 -22.94
N ASP A 237 -3.08 10.15 -23.57
CA ASP A 237 -1.87 10.64 -22.92
C ASP A 237 -2.30 11.38 -21.65
N MET A 238 -1.95 10.82 -20.49
CA MET A 238 -2.06 11.54 -19.24
C MET A 238 -0.87 12.48 -19.16
N ASP A 239 -1.13 13.78 -19.08
CA ASP A 239 -0.11 14.73 -18.68
C ASP A 239 0.30 14.40 -17.24
N LEU A 240 1.43 13.72 -17.11
CA LEU A 240 1.95 13.26 -15.82
C LEU A 240 2.25 14.44 -14.90
N GLU A 241 2.69 15.58 -15.44
CA GLU A 241 2.97 16.78 -14.66
C GLU A 241 1.67 17.38 -14.12
N GLU A 242 0.64 17.49 -14.96
CA GLU A 242 -0.69 17.92 -14.53
C GLU A 242 -1.27 17.01 -13.45
N TYR A 243 -1.17 15.69 -13.63
CA TYR A 243 -1.64 14.73 -12.64
C TYR A 243 -0.89 14.90 -11.31
N LEU A 244 0.44 14.97 -11.33
CA LEU A 244 1.24 15.10 -10.11
C LEU A 244 0.90 16.41 -9.38
N ALA A 245 0.68 17.50 -10.12
CA ALA A 245 0.24 18.77 -9.54
C ALA A 245 -1.20 18.70 -8.98
N ARG A 246 -2.10 17.95 -9.62
CA ARG A 246 -3.45 17.70 -9.08
C ARG A 246 -3.39 16.87 -7.81
N LYS A 247 -2.58 15.81 -7.80
CA LYS A 247 -2.36 14.95 -6.64
C LYS A 247 -1.77 15.73 -5.47
N GLU A 248 -0.73 16.54 -5.70
CA GLU A 248 -0.12 17.34 -4.64
C GLU A 248 -1.13 18.30 -3.99
N ARG A 249 -2.00 18.93 -4.79
CA ARG A 249 -3.10 19.75 -4.27
C ARG A 249 -4.10 18.93 -3.45
N ALA A 250 -4.53 17.78 -3.97
CA ALA A 250 -5.46 16.91 -3.25
C ALA A 250 -4.87 16.39 -1.92
N ASP A 251 -3.58 16.09 -1.90
CA ASP A 251 -2.86 15.66 -0.69
C ASP A 251 -2.76 16.80 0.34
N GLN A 252 -2.51 18.04 -0.12
CA GLN A 252 -2.52 19.23 0.75
C GLN A 252 -3.91 19.51 1.33
N GLU A 253 -4.96 19.48 0.49
CA GLU A 253 -6.35 19.65 0.92
C GLU A 253 -6.75 18.57 1.93
N LEU A 254 -6.34 17.33 1.71
CA LEU A 254 -6.55 16.23 2.63
C LEU A 254 -5.82 16.45 3.96
N GLU A 255 -4.57 16.90 3.94
CA GLU A 255 -3.79 17.21 5.14
C GLU A 255 -4.46 18.31 5.97
N GLU A 256 -4.88 19.40 5.33
CA GLU A 256 -5.60 20.50 5.98
C GLU A 256 -6.92 20.03 6.59
N LYS A 257 -7.69 19.22 5.85
CA LYS A 257 -8.95 18.66 6.32
C LYS A 257 -8.74 17.76 7.54
N MET A 258 -7.70 16.91 7.52
CA MET A 258 -7.40 16.03 8.65
C MET A 258 -6.87 16.79 9.88
N ALA A 259 -6.17 17.91 9.67
CA ALA A 259 -5.77 18.80 10.76
C ALA A 259 -6.98 19.43 11.46
N GLN A 260 -7.99 19.87 10.70
CA GLN A 260 -9.24 20.41 11.25
C GLN A 260 -10.01 19.33 12.03
N TRP A 261 -10.16 18.13 11.47
CA TRP A 261 -10.77 16.99 12.16
C TRP A 261 -10.06 16.66 13.47
N LYS A 262 -8.72 16.67 13.48
CA LYS A 262 -7.95 16.43 14.70
C LYS A 262 -8.26 17.44 15.80
N GLU A 263 -8.40 18.72 15.47
CA GLU A 263 -8.77 19.76 16.43
C GLU A 263 -10.17 19.51 17.00
N ILE A 264 -11.16 19.31 16.12
CA ILE A 264 -12.55 19.04 16.47
C ILE A 264 -12.65 17.81 17.38
N LEU A 265 -12.09 16.67 16.95
CA LEU A 265 -12.19 15.42 17.70
C LEU A 265 -11.44 15.50 19.04
N THR A 266 -10.34 16.25 19.08
CA THR A 266 -9.63 16.49 20.34
C THR A 266 -10.50 17.24 21.33
N ASP A 267 -11.21 18.29 20.90
CA ASP A 267 -12.10 19.08 21.74
C ASP A 267 -13.35 18.29 22.16
N LEU A 268 -14.06 17.74 21.16
CA LEU A 268 -15.28 16.95 21.32
C LEU A 268 -15.12 15.82 22.34
N LEU A 269 -13.96 15.15 22.34
CA LEU A 269 -13.73 13.98 23.17
C LEU A 269 -13.00 14.27 24.50
N LYS A 270 -12.71 15.55 24.83
CA LYS A 270 -12.21 15.95 26.16
C LYS A 270 -13.03 15.36 27.33
N PRO A 271 -14.38 15.31 27.29
CA PRO A 271 -15.20 14.78 28.38
C PRO A 271 -15.11 13.25 28.57
N VAL A 272 -14.54 12.51 27.61
CA VAL A 272 -14.36 11.05 27.72
C VAL A 272 -13.03 10.71 28.39
N LYS A 273 -11.96 11.45 28.10
CA LYS A 273 -10.62 11.24 28.68
C LYS A 273 -10.63 11.29 30.22
N LYS A 274 -11.51 12.10 30.81
CA LYS A 274 -11.60 12.31 32.27
C LYS A 274 -12.29 11.17 33.04
N ILE A 275 -12.82 10.15 32.35
CA ILE A 275 -13.61 9.08 32.98
C ILE A 275 -12.72 8.05 33.72
N GLY A 276 -11.41 8.01 33.46
CA GLY A 276 -10.48 7.07 34.11
C GLY A 276 -9.61 7.70 35.20
N GLY A 277 -9.89 7.37 36.47
CA GLY A 277 -8.88 7.43 37.54
C GLY A 277 -7.94 6.21 37.50
N PRO A 278 -6.82 6.21 38.24
CA PRO A 278 -5.78 5.17 38.20
C PRO A 278 -6.24 3.75 38.61
N PHE A 279 -7.48 3.55 39.05
CA PHE A 279 -7.97 2.31 39.64
C PHE A 279 -9.34 1.83 39.12
N VAL A 280 -9.86 2.35 38.01
CA VAL A 280 -11.18 1.88 37.50
C VAL A 280 -10.99 0.58 36.70
N PRO A 281 -11.54 -0.56 37.17
CA PRO A 281 -11.55 -1.80 36.39
C PRO A 281 -12.57 -1.68 35.26
N ASP A 282 -12.07 -1.72 34.03
CA ASP A 282 -12.82 -2.03 32.81
C ASP A 282 -14.12 -1.24 32.53
N ASP A 283 -14.07 0.08 32.67
CA ASP A 283 -15.07 1.03 32.14
C ASP A 283 -14.96 1.23 30.61
N GLY A 284 -14.35 0.26 29.91
CA GLY A 284 -14.22 0.26 28.45
C GLY A 284 -15.56 0.41 27.72
N PRO A 285 -16.59 -0.40 28.02
CA PRO A 285 -17.87 -0.31 27.31
C PRO A 285 -18.59 1.04 27.49
N PRO A 286 -18.71 1.62 28.71
CA PRO A 286 -19.25 2.98 28.88
C PRO A 286 -18.45 4.05 28.12
N ARG A 287 -17.10 4.00 28.14
CA ARG A 287 -16.25 4.96 27.42
C ARG A 287 -16.42 4.86 25.90
N ARG A 288 -16.47 3.64 25.35
CA ARG A 288 -16.71 3.42 23.91
C ARG A 288 -18.07 3.96 23.48
N LYS A 289 -19.14 3.60 24.21
CA LYS A 289 -20.50 4.07 23.91
C LYS A 289 -20.59 5.59 23.92
N LYS A 290 -19.99 6.25 24.93
CA LYS A 290 -19.96 7.71 25.01
C LYS A 290 -19.16 8.33 23.86
N THR A 291 -18.04 7.72 23.48
CA THR A 291 -17.22 8.19 22.35
C THR A 291 -18.00 8.12 21.05
N ILE A 292 -18.63 6.97 20.77
CA ILE A 292 -19.46 6.76 19.57
C ILE A 292 -20.60 7.77 19.55
N GLN A 293 -21.34 7.91 20.66
CA GLN A 293 -22.43 8.88 20.73
C GLN A 293 -21.98 10.32 20.45
N LEU A 294 -20.83 10.74 20.96
CA LEU A 294 -20.28 12.07 20.68
C LEU A 294 -19.91 12.24 19.20
N LEU A 295 -19.28 11.21 18.61
CA LEU A 295 -18.95 11.20 17.19
C LEU A 295 -20.21 11.24 16.32
N GLU A 296 -21.21 10.39 16.59
CA GLU A 296 -22.47 10.32 15.86
C GLU A 296 -23.23 11.65 15.91
N ASN A 297 -23.30 12.27 17.10
CA ASN A 297 -23.97 13.56 17.28
C ASN A 297 -23.30 14.69 16.48
N HIS A 298 -21.98 14.66 16.34
CA HIS A 298 -21.23 15.68 15.63
C HIS A 298 -21.22 15.44 14.11
N ILE A 299 -20.96 14.20 13.69
CA ILE A 299 -20.88 13.81 12.28
C ILE A 299 -22.28 13.77 11.63
N GLY A 300 -23.32 13.50 12.42
CA GLY A 300 -24.70 13.41 11.96
C GLY A 300 -25.08 12.06 11.35
N ASP A 301 -24.24 11.03 11.54
CA ASP A 301 -24.44 9.68 11.00
C ASP A 301 -24.29 8.61 12.08
N SER A 302 -24.90 7.44 11.84
CA SER A 302 -24.67 6.23 12.64
C SER A 302 -23.26 5.69 12.40
N ILE A 303 -22.53 5.40 13.48
CA ILE A 303 -21.13 4.95 13.42
C ILE A 303 -21.05 3.53 14.00
N PRO A 304 -20.78 2.51 13.16
CA PRO A 304 -20.54 1.17 13.66
C PRO A 304 -19.41 1.16 14.71
N GLU A 305 -19.53 0.34 15.76
CA GLU A 305 -18.55 0.31 16.86
C GLU A 305 -17.11 0.05 16.36
N LYS A 306 -16.97 -0.74 15.29
CA LYS A 306 -15.69 -1.03 14.64
C LYS A 306 -15.12 0.14 13.84
N THR A 307 -15.94 1.10 13.41
CA THR A 307 -15.50 2.27 12.61
C THR A 307 -14.88 3.36 13.46
N ALA A 308 -15.38 3.57 14.68
CA ALA A 308 -14.88 4.57 15.62
C ALA A 308 -13.33 4.55 15.86
N PRO A 309 -12.66 3.41 16.10
CA PRO A 309 -11.21 3.39 16.27
C PRO A 309 -10.44 3.83 15.01
N HIS A 310 -10.99 3.63 13.81
CA HIS A 310 -10.40 4.12 12.56
C HIS A 310 -10.47 5.64 12.46
N ILE A 311 -11.63 6.22 12.77
CA ILE A 311 -11.84 7.69 12.82
C ILE A 311 -10.84 8.34 13.79
N LEU A 312 -10.68 7.77 14.97
CA LEU A 312 -9.71 8.26 15.97
C LEU A 312 -8.28 8.19 15.44
N ALA A 313 -7.90 7.09 14.78
CA ALA A 313 -6.57 6.92 14.20
C ALA A 313 -6.27 7.92 13.07
N ALA A 314 -7.26 8.24 12.22
CA ALA A 314 -7.13 9.25 11.18
C ALA A 314 -6.79 10.64 11.75
N ALA A 315 -7.38 11.00 12.90
CA ALA A 315 -7.06 12.22 13.64
C ALA A 315 -5.76 12.12 14.49
N GLY A 316 -5.03 11.01 14.42
CA GLY A 316 -3.84 10.77 15.23
C GLY A 316 -4.13 10.62 16.73
N LEU A 317 -5.34 10.17 17.10
CA LEU A 317 -5.76 9.93 18.47
C LEU A 317 -5.66 8.44 18.83
N ASN A 318 -5.07 8.15 20.00
CA ASN A 318 -4.97 6.77 20.50
C ASN A 318 -6.35 6.25 20.93
N SER A 319 -6.93 5.34 20.15
CA SER A 319 -8.26 4.76 20.35
C SER A 319 -8.43 4.05 21.70
N SER A 320 -7.36 3.48 22.27
CA SER A 320 -7.40 2.80 23.57
C SER A 320 -7.71 3.72 24.74
N VAL A 321 -7.39 5.02 24.63
CA VAL A 321 -7.75 6.04 25.63
C VAL A 321 -9.28 6.20 25.74
N TYR A 322 -9.98 5.90 24.65
CA TYR A 322 -11.43 6.03 24.50
C TYR A 322 -12.18 4.69 24.65
N GLY A 323 -11.48 3.65 25.12
CA GLY A 323 -12.07 2.34 25.44
C GLY A 323 -11.99 1.30 24.33
N PHE A 324 -11.42 1.62 23.17
CA PHE A 324 -11.19 0.69 22.06
C PHE A 324 -9.85 -0.03 22.24
N ARG A 325 -9.87 -1.13 23.00
CA ARG A 325 -8.68 -1.96 23.30
C ARG A 325 -8.70 -3.24 22.46
N THR A 326 -8.48 -4.40 23.08
CA THR A 326 -8.46 -5.72 22.45
C THR A 326 -9.68 -5.94 21.55
N GLY A 327 -9.45 -6.37 20.30
CA GLY A 327 -10.50 -6.64 19.31
C GLY A 327 -10.93 -5.45 18.45
N PHE A 328 -10.35 -4.26 18.65
CA PHE A 328 -10.65 -3.05 17.87
C PHE A 328 -9.40 -2.56 17.13
N PRO A 329 -9.05 -3.15 15.97
CA PRO A 329 -7.95 -2.67 15.18
C PRO A 329 -8.21 -1.23 14.73
N ALA A 330 -7.13 -0.46 14.61
CA ALA A 330 -7.16 0.93 14.17
C ALA A 330 -6.35 1.05 12.88
N ASN A 331 -6.98 1.57 11.84
CA ASN A 331 -6.38 1.84 10.53
C ASN A 331 -6.73 3.29 10.16
N ALA A 332 -5.70 4.13 10.06
CA ALA A 332 -5.87 5.55 9.77
C ALA A 332 -6.44 5.79 8.37
N SER A 333 -6.03 5.03 7.35
CA SER A 333 -6.54 5.17 5.97
C SER A 333 -8.05 4.94 5.89
N THR A 334 -8.55 3.92 6.60
CA THR A 334 -10.00 3.66 6.72
C THR A 334 -10.73 4.84 7.39
N GLY A 335 -10.14 5.43 8.42
CA GLY A 335 -10.73 6.59 9.10
C GLY A 335 -10.72 7.86 8.26
N VAL A 336 -9.63 8.09 7.51
CA VAL A 336 -9.51 9.21 6.57
C VAL A 336 -10.60 9.10 5.50
N SER A 337 -10.75 7.91 4.91
CA SER A 337 -11.80 7.63 3.92
C SER A 337 -13.20 7.95 4.45
N TYR A 338 -13.46 7.59 5.71
CA TYR A 338 -14.74 7.88 6.35
C TYR A 338 -14.99 9.39 6.56
N LEU A 339 -13.96 10.14 6.98
CA LEU A 339 -14.05 11.57 7.31
C LEU A 339 -14.01 12.50 6.08
N LEU A 340 -13.52 12.01 4.94
CA LEU A 340 -13.34 12.80 3.73
C LEU A 340 -14.64 13.39 3.18
N ASP A 341 -15.76 12.68 3.29
CA ASP A 341 -17.05 13.16 2.79
C ASP A 341 -17.91 13.84 3.86
N LYS A 342 -17.39 13.98 5.09
CA LYS A 342 -18.14 14.58 6.21
C LYS A 342 -17.93 16.09 6.26
N PRO A 343 -18.99 16.85 6.60
CA PRO A 343 -18.86 18.27 6.91
C PRO A 343 -18.03 18.43 8.19
N ILE A 344 -17.26 19.52 8.23
CA ILE A 344 -16.46 19.95 9.38
C ILE A 344 -17.28 20.85 10.28
#